data_AF-A0A7K2VZS7-F1
#
_entry.id   AF-A0A7K2VZS7-F1
#
_cell.length_a   1.000
_cell.length_b   1.000
_cell.length_c   1.000
_cell.angle_alpha   90.00
_cell.angle_beta   90.00
_cell.angle_gamma   90.00
#
_symmetry.space_group_name_H-M   'P 1'
#
loop_
_entity.id
_entity.type
_entity.pdbx_description
1 polymer ?
#
loop_
_entity_poly.entity_id
_entity_poly.type
_entity_poly.pdbx_seq_one_letter_code
_entity_poly.pdbx_strand_id
1 'polypeptide(L)' 'HTWHETLNTDHTRYGGSNIHNPEPLKPEPTPCHGRTTSIRLTLPPLATLWLRPA' A
#
# COMPACT_ATOMS: atom_id res chain seq x y z
N HIS A 1 5.04 14.36 0.03
CA HIS A 1 4.60 13.43 -1.04
C HIS A 1 3.80 12.32 -0.39
N THR A 2 2.59 12.06 -0.85
CA THR A 2 1.74 10.96 -0.38
C THR A 2 1.49 9.98 -1.52
N TRP A 3 1.05 8.77 -1.21
CA TRP A 3 0.73 7.73 -2.19
C TRP A 3 -0.72 7.27 -2.00
N HIS A 4 -1.32 6.80 -3.09
CA HIS A 4 -2.66 6.22 -3.11
C HIS A 4 -2.62 4.77 -3.57
N GLU A 5 -3.46 3.94 -2.95
CA GLU A 5 -3.70 2.57 -3.39
C GLU A 5 -4.70 2.59 -4.56
N THR A 6 -4.22 2.38 -5.78
CA THR A 6 -5.06 2.42 -6.98
C THR A 6 -5.74 1.09 -7.26
N LEU A 7 -5.10 0.00 -6.85
CA LEU A 7 -5.64 -1.35 -6.91
C LEU A 7 -5.24 -2.10 -5.66
N ASN A 8 -6.21 -2.83 -5.10
CA ASN A 8 -6.01 -3.85 -4.10
C ASN A 8 -6.86 -5.05 -4.48
N THR A 9 -6.22 -6.18 -4.77
CA THR A 9 -6.94 -7.40 -5.19
C THR A 9 -7.63 -8.10 -4.03
N ASP A 10 -7.37 -7.71 -2.77
CA ASP A 10 -8.04 -8.22 -1.58
C ASP A 10 -9.38 -7.52 -1.27
N HIS A 11 -9.75 -6.51 -2.06
CA HIS A 11 -11.01 -5.80 -1.87
C HIS A 11 -12.21 -6.76 -1.99
N THR A 12 -13.27 -6.56 -1.18
CA THR A 12 -14.46 -7.45 -1.20
C THR A 12 -15.10 -7.59 -2.57
N ARG A 13 -15.05 -6.56 -3.41
CA ARG A 13 -15.57 -6.59 -4.80
C ARG A 13 -14.90 -7.64 -5.68
N TYR A 14 -13.73 -8.11 -5.29
CA TYR A 14 -12.97 -9.18 -5.94
C TYR A 14 -13.00 -10.51 -5.17
N GLY A 15 -13.78 -10.59 -4.08
CA GLY A 15 -13.88 -11.78 -3.23
C GLY A 15 -12.76 -11.93 -2.19
N GLY A 16 -11.99 -10.87 -1.95
CA GLY A 16 -10.93 -10.88 -0.93
C GLY A 16 -11.41 -10.62 0.49
N SER A 17 -10.46 -10.63 1.42
CA SER A 17 -10.67 -10.50 2.87
C SER A 17 -10.87 -9.06 3.37
N ASN A 18 -10.69 -8.08 2.48
CA ASN A 18 -10.89 -6.67 2.74
C ASN A 18 -9.98 -6.11 3.85
N ILE A 19 -8.70 -6.44 3.77
CA ILE A 19 -7.61 -5.82 4.52
C ILE A 19 -7.09 -4.62 3.74
N HIS A 20 -7.04 -3.47 4.42
CA HIS A 20 -6.71 -2.17 3.82
C HIS A 20 -5.60 -1.48 4.59
N ASN A 21 -4.87 -0.62 3.90
CA ASN A 21 -3.94 0.32 4.52
C ASN A 21 -4.62 1.67 4.75
N PRO A 22 -4.25 2.43 5.80
CA PRO A 22 -4.78 3.78 6.01
C PRO A 22 -4.40 4.74 4.87
N GLU A 23 -5.39 5.39 4.27
CA GLU A 23 -5.17 6.40 3.24
C GLU A 23 -5.11 7.83 3.80
N PRO A 24 -4.32 8.74 3.19
CA PRO A 24 -3.32 8.46 2.17
C PRO A 24 -2.04 7.86 2.77
N LEU A 25 -1.33 7.05 2.00
CA LEU A 25 -0.09 6.41 2.42
C LEU A 25 1.04 7.46 2.53
N LYS A 26 1.55 7.63 3.75
CA LYS A 26 2.62 8.60 4.05
C LYS A 26 3.97 7.90 4.08
N PRO A 27 4.96 8.35 3.28
CA PRO A 27 6.33 7.90 3.43
C PRO A 27 6.90 8.29 4.80
N GLU A 28 7.68 7.39 5.37
CA GLU A 28 8.44 7.59 6.60
C GLU A 28 9.92 7.83 6.28
N PRO A 29 10.67 8.58 7.12
CA PRO A 29 12.11 8.82 6.97
C PRO A 29 12.95 7.58 7.34
N THR A 30 12.46 6.38 7.01
CA THR A 30 13.11 5.10 7.27
C THR A 30 13.70 4.58 5.96
N PRO A 31 15.04 4.49 5.82
CA PRO A 31 15.67 3.98 4.60
C PRO A 31 15.35 2.50 4.38
N CYS A 32 15.04 2.12 3.13
CA CYS A 32 14.77 0.74 2.76
C CYS A 32 14.99 0.53 1.26
N HIS A 33 15.39 -0.68 0.85
CA HIS A 33 15.58 -1.06 -0.56
C HIS A 33 16.41 -0.05 -1.40
N GLY A 34 17.44 0.55 -0.80
CA GLY A 34 18.30 1.56 -1.47
C GLY A 34 17.67 2.95 -1.64
N ARG A 35 16.55 3.23 -0.97
CA ARG A 35 15.87 4.55 -0.95
C ARG A 35 15.97 5.18 0.44
N THR A 36 15.96 6.51 0.49
CA THR A 36 16.06 7.30 1.73
C THR A 36 14.74 7.36 2.54
N THR A 37 13.62 7.04 1.91
CA THR A 37 12.29 6.96 2.52
C THR A 37 11.60 5.66 2.11
N SER A 38 10.65 5.21 2.91
CA SER A 38 9.88 4.00 2.66
C SER A 38 8.42 4.19 3.09
N ILE A 39 7.55 3.28 2.67
CA ILE A 39 6.14 3.24 3.11
C ILE A 39 5.94 1.94 3.86
N ARG A 40 5.35 2.02 5.05
CA ARG A 40 4.92 0.85 5.80
C ARG A 40 3.53 0.42 5.32
N LEU A 41 3.40 -0.86 4.97
CA LEU A 41 2.16 -1.45 4.46
C LEU A 41 1.89 -2.78 5.17
N THR A 42 0.62 -3.05 5.41
CA THR A 42 0.08 -4.39 5.59
C THR A 42 -0.20 -4.96 4.20
N LEU A 43 0.46 -6.08 3.86
CA LEU A 43 0.17 -6.83 2.63
C LEU A 43 -0.85 -7.91 2.95
N PRO A 44 -2.06 -7.88 2.35
CA PRO A 44 -3.02 -8.96 2.53
C PRO A 44 -2.48 -10.29 1.97
N PRO A 45 -2.87 -11.44 2.53
CA PRO A 45 -2.46 -12.74 2.01
C PRO A 45 -2.83 -12.92 0.54
N LEU A 46 -1.87 -13.36 -0.28
CA LEU A 46 -2.04 -13.63 -1.72
C LEU A 46 -2.62 -12.45 -2.54
N ALA A 47 -2.46 -11.21 -2.06
CA ALA A 47 -2.95 -10.03 -2.74
C ALA A 47 -1.83 -9.25 -3.46
N THR A 48 -2.24 -8.44 -4.43
CA THR A 48 -1.40 -7.47 -5.13
C THR A 48 -1.94 -6.07 -4.89
N LEU A 49 -1.04 -5.15 -4.52
CA LEU A 49 -1.33 -3.73 -4.37
C LEU A 49 -0.63 -2.92 -5.47
N TRP A 50 -1.34 -2.00 -6.12
CA TRP A 50 -0.73 -0.99 -7.00
C TRP A 50 -0.81 0.37 -6.33
N LEU A 51 0.31 1.09 -6.35
CA LEU A 51 0.44 2.40 -5.71
C LEU A 51 0.82 3.45 -6.75
N ARG A 52 0.27 4.66 -6.59
CA ARG A 52 0.71 5.84 -7.36
C ARG A 52 1.01 7.03 -6.44
N PRO A 53 1.91 7.93 -6.82
CA PRO A 53 2.02 9.23 -6.16
C PRO A 53 0.69 9.98 -6.22
N ALA A 54 0.37 10.65 -5.11
CA ALA A 54 -0.73 11.61 -5.02
C ALA A 54 -0.44 12.90 -5.77
#